data_AF-A0A7R9F993-F1
#
_entry.id   AF-A0A7R9F993-F1
#
_cell.length_a   1.000
_cell.length_b   1.000
_cell.length_c   1.000
_cell.angle_alpha   90.00
_cell.angle_beta   90.00
_cell.angle_gamma   90.00
#
_symmetry.space_group_name_H-M   'P 1'
#
loop_
_entity.id
_entity.type
_entity.pdbx_description
1 polymer ?
#
loop_
_entity_poly.entity_id
_entity_poly.type
_entity_poly.pdbx_seq_one_letter_code
_entity_poly.pdbx_strand_id
1 'polypeptide(L)'
;AKDHFSEFKERVFAVAFTDSVHSMSLQKVPKKVIEFLQKAGRNWVAHDEPLDTPVKAPANEITRVSAGHIQHEMTSWSCMESLFTFLQERYAFISGDKEEL
;
A
#
# COMPACT_ATOMS: atom_id res chain seq x y z
N ALA A 1 -4.00 -3.62 -22.80
CA ALA A 1 -4.88 -2.87 -21.87
C ALA A 1 -4.90 -1.41 -22.29
N LYS A 2 -6.03 -0.71 -22.13
CA LYS A 2 -6.08 0.75 -22.34
C LYS A 2 -5.32 1.45 -21.22
N ASP A 3 -4.54 2.49 -21.53
CA ASP A 3 -3.84 3.29 -20.51
C ASP A 3 -4.81 4.31 -19.90
N HIS A 4 -5.23 4.07 -18.67
CA HIS A 4 -6.08 4.95 -17.87
C HIS A 4 -5.32 5.58 -16.70
N PHE A 5 -3.99 5.60 -16.73
CA PHE A 5 -3.19 5.98 -15.58
C PHE A 5 -3.44 7.42 -15.10
N SER A 6 -3.63 8.37 -16.02
CA SER A 6 -3.89 9.76 -15.64
C SER A 6 -5.17 9.90 -14.84
N GLU A 7 -6.26 9.30 -15.31
CA GLU A 7 -7.55 9.30 -14.61
C GLU A 7 -7.47 8.55 -13.27
N PHE A 8 -6.78 7.40 -13.24
CA PHE A 8 -6.60 6.63 -12.01
C PHE A 8 -5.86 7.44 -10.94
N LYS A 9 -4.76 8.09 -11.31
CA LYS A 9 -3.95 8.91 -10.42
C LYS A 9 -4.73 10.10 -9.85
N GLU A 10 -5.64 10.69 -10.62
CA GLU A 10 -6.45 11.83 -10.18
C GLU A 10 -7.53 11.45 -9.17
N ARG A 11 -8.05 10.22 -9.23
CA ARG A 11 -9.16 9.76 -8.39
C ARG A 11 -8.73 8.96 -7.17
N VAL A 12 -7.57 8.30 -7.23
CA VAL A 12 -7.11 7.38 -6.19
C VAL A 12 -6.08 8.07 -5.30
N PHE A 13 -6.42 8.23 -4.02
CA PHE A 13 -5.56 8.89 -3.03
C PHE A 13 -4.61 7.93 -2.31
N ALA A 14 -5.02 6.68 -2.13
CA ALA A 14 -4.24 5.64 -1.49
C ALA A 14 -4.67 4.25 -1.96
N VAL A 15 -3.78 3.27 -1.83
CA VAL A 15 -4.05 1.86 -2.10
C VAL A 15 -3.48 1.00 -0.98
N ALA A 16 -4.36 0.29 -0.28
CA ALA A 16 -3.94 -0.66 0.74
C ALA A 16 -4.03 -2.10 0.20
N PHE A 17 -2.90 -2.81 0.23
CA PHE A 17 -2.80 -4.19 -0.23
C PHE A 17 -2.68 -5.12 0.99
N THR A 18 -3.34 -6.27 0.92
CA THR A 18 -3.23 -7.33 1.92
C THR A 18 -2.62 -8.58 1.27
N ASP A 19 -1.41 -8.90 1.70
CA ASP A 19 -0.52 -9.95 1.22
C ASP A 19 -0.54 -10.14 -0.31
N SER A 20 -0.48 -9.02 -1.02
CA SER A 20 -0.58 -9.04 -2.48
C SER A 20 0.68 -9.66 -3.09
N VAL A 21 0.48 -10.67 -3.94
CA VAL A 21 1.51 -11.30 -4.75
C VAL A 21 1.64 -10.56 -6.09
N HIS A 22 2.45 -9.51 -6.12
CA HIS A 22 2.80 -8.80 -7.34
C HIS A 22 4.31 -8.70 -7.54
N SER A 23 4.72 -8.47 -8.78
CA SER A 23 6.10 -8.12 -9.11
C SER A 23 6.10 -7.05 -10.19
N MET A 24 6.50 -5.84 -9.81
CA MET A 24 6.55 -4.70 -10.71
C MET A 24 7.51 -4.94 -11.87
N SER A 25 8.62 -5.63 -11.60
CA SER A 25 9.62 -6.04 -12.60
C SER A 25 9.04 -7.03 -13.61
N LEU A 26 8.49 -8.15 -13.13
CA LEU A 26 8.01 -9.24 -14.00
C LEU A 26 6.80 -8.81 -14.83
N GLN A 27 5.94 -7.98 -14.24
CA GLN A 27 4.76 -7.42 -14.92
C GLN A 27 5.11 -6.22 -15.83
N LYS A 28 6.38 -5.80 -15.88
CA LYS A 28 6.86 -4.66 -16.69
C LYS A 28 6.03 -3.39 -16.43
N VAL A 29 5.72 -3.14 -15.16
CA VAL A 29 4.89 -2.00 -14.77
C VAL A 29 5.61 -0.70 -15.13
N PRO A 30 4.94 0.25 -15.81
CA PRO A 30 5.58 1.51 -16.18
C PRO A 30 6.10 2.27 -14.96
N LYS A 31 7.28 2.87 -15.07
CA LYS A 31 7.94 3.61 -13.98
C LYS A 31 7.02 4.63 -13.30
N LYS A 32 6.23 5.37 -14.08
CA LYS A 32 5.24 6.35 -13.59
C LYS A 32 4.22 5.75 -12.61
N VAL A 33 3.83 4.49 -12.84
CA VAL A 33 2.88 3.74 -11.99
C VAL A 33 3.57 3.27 -10.72
N ILE A 34 4.80 2.74 -10.82
CA ILE A 34 5.61 2.33 -9.68
C ILE A 34 5.83 3.52 -8.73
N GLU A 35 6.30 4.65 -9.26
CA GLU A 35 6.54 5.86 -8.47
C GLU A 35 5.29 6.40 -7.78
N PHE A 36 4.11 6.24 -8.40
CA PHE A 36 2.83 6.56 -7.77
C PHE A 36 2.49 5.57 -6.66
N LEU A 37 2.55 4.27 -6.92
CA LEU A 37 2.23 3.23 -5.94
C LEU A 37 3.19 3.20 -4.75
N GLN A 38 4.45 3.61 -4.93
CA GLN A 38 5.39 3.79 -3.81
C GLN A 38 4.98 4.93 -2.86
N LYS A 39 4.27 5.94 -3.37
CA LYS A 39 3.81 7.10 -2.58
C LYS A 39 2.44 6.85 -1.97
N ALA A 40 1.52 6.29 -2.74
CA ALA A 40 0.12 6.10 -2.39
C ALA A 40 -0.19 4.72 -1.82
N GLY A 41 0.72 3.74 -1.99
CA GLY A 41 0.49 2.34 -1.66
C GLY A 41 1.21 1.86 -0.41
N ARG A 42 0.63 0.87 0.27
CA ARG A 42 1.29 0.05 1.29
C ARG A 42 0.75 -1.38 1.23
N ASN A 43 1.63 -2.37 1.34
CA ASN A 43 1.28 -3.79 1.38
C ASN A 43 1.61 -4.37 2.75
N TRP A 44 0.59 -4.80 3.48
CA TRP A 44 0.77 -5.59 4.70
C TRP A 44 0.94 -7.04 4.28
N VAL A 45 2.09 -7.62 4.59
CA VAL A 45 2.44 -8.97 4.14
C VAL A 45 2.54 -9.94 5.29
N ALA A 46 2.26 -11.21 5.02
CA ALA A 46 2.44 -12.25 6.01
C ALA A 46 3.92 -12.35 6.40
N HIS A 47 4.23 -11.95 7.62
CA HIS A 47 5.57 -11.94 8.21
C HIS A 47 5.45 -12.07 9.73
N ASP A 48 6.45 -12.68 10.35
CA ASP A 48 6.53 -12.95 11.80
C ASP A 48 6.96 -11.74 12.65
N GLU A 49 7.38 -10.64 12.03
CA GLU A 49 7.74 -9.41 12.73
C GLU A 49 6.49 -8.69 13.24
N PRO A 50 6.58 -7.82 14.26
CA PRO A 50 5.44 -7.06 14.75
C PRO A 50 4.73 -6.28 13.64
N LEU A 51 3.41 -6.09 13.77
CA LEU A 51 2.59 -5.30 12.84
C LEU A 51 3.28 -3.95 12.53
N ASP A 52 3.24 -3.56 11.26
CA ASP A 52 3.83 -2.33 10.71
C ASP A 52 5.36 -2.27 10.64
N THR A 53 6.06 -3.33 11.05
CA THR A 53 7.52 -3.41 10.86
C THR A 53 7.87 -3.42 9.37
N PRO A 54 8.77 -2.55 8.88
CA PRO A 54 9.18 -2.56 7.48
C PRO A 54 9.78 -3.90 7.04
N VAL A 55 9.26 -4.45 5.94
CA VAL A 55 9.75 -5.69 5.35
C VAL A 55 10.58 -5.37 4.12
N LYS A 56 11.76 -5.99 4.00
CA LYS A 56 12.68 -5.75 2.88
C LYS A 56 12.00 -6.05 1.54
N ALA A 57 12.03 -5.07 0.63
CA ALA A 57 11.51 -5.18 -0.72
C ALA A 57 12.55 -4.69 -1.75
N PRO A 58 12.49 -5.15 -3.01
CA PRO A 58 13.22 -4.51 -4.11
C PRO A 58 12.91 -3.01 -4.20
N ALA A 59 13.87 -2.21 -4.67
CA ALA A 59 13.74 -0.75 -4.73
C ALA A 59 12.60 -0.25 -5.66
N ASN A 60 12.12 -1.11 -6.56
CA ASN A 60 11.03 -0.82 -7.50
C ASN A 60 9.70 -1.46 -7.10
N GLU A 61 9.54 -1.82 -5.83
CA GLU A 61 8.29 -2.36 -5.27
C GLU A 61 7.56 -1.34 -4.40
N ILE A 62 6.29 -1.64 -4.11
CA ILE A 62 5.48 -0.91 -3.13
C ILE A 62 6.08 -1.11 -1.73
N THR A 63 5.94 -0.11 -0.86
CA THR A 63 6.30 -0.25 0.56
C THR A 63 5.61 -1.47 1.17
N ARG A 64 6.40 -2.34 1.81
CA ARG A 64 5.92 -3.54 2.50
C ARG A 64 6.12 -3.41 4.00
N VAL A 65 5.12 -3.80 4.77
CA VAL A 65 5.19 -3.89 6.22
C VAL A 65 4.62 -5.23 6.68
N SER A 66 5.03 -5.68 7.87
CA SER A 66 4.52 -6.91 8.45
C SER A 66 3.05 -6.78 8.85
N ALA A 67 2.28 -7.84 8.66
CA ALA A 67 0.93 -8.00 9.19
C ALA A 67 0.89 -8.62 10.60
N GLY A 68 2.04 -9.00 11.18
CA GLY A 68 2.12 -9.58 12.53
C GLY A 68 1.80 -11.07 12.62
N HIS A 69 1.76 -11.79 11.49
CA HIS A 69 1.60 -13.25 11.44
C HIS A 69 2.07 -13.81 10.08
N ILE A 70 2.23 -15.12 10.01
CA ILE A 70 2.69 -15.84 8.80
C ILE A 70 1.57 -16.44 7.95
N GLN A 71 0.33 -16.46 8.43
CA GLN A 71 -0.80 -17.07 7.71
C GLN A 71 -1.44 -16.11 6.68
N HIS A 72 -1.25 -16.36 5.38
CA HIS A 72 -1.75 -15.51 4.28
C HIS A 72 -3.20 -15.03 4.46
N GLU A 73 -4.11 -15.95 4.80
CA GLU A 73 -5.56 -15.67 4.88
C GLU A 73 -5.93 -14.73 6.03
N MET A 74 -5.08 -14.61 7.05
CA MET A 74 -5.33 -13.78 8.23
C MET A 74 -4.93 -12.31 8.02
N THR A 75 -4.26 -11.99 6.90
CA THR A 75 -3.65 -10.66 6.68
C THR A 75 -4.65 -9.51 6.75
N SER A 76 -5.81 -9.66 6.10
CA SER A 76 -6.83 -8.61 6.11
C SER A 76 -7.40 -8.35 7.51
N TRP A 77 -7.52 -9.40 8.34
CA TRP A 77 -8.03 -9.27 9.70
C TRP A 77 -6.99 -8.65 10.63
N SER A 78 -5.74 -9.11 10.56
CA SER A 78 -4.67 -8.69 11.46
C SER A 78 -4.25 -7.24 11.27
N CYS A 79 -4.22 -6.75 10.04
CA CYS A 79 -3.81 -5.37 9.74
C CYS A 79 -4.98 -4.38 9.66
N MET A 80 -6.23 -4.81 9.89
CA MET A 80 -7.43 -4.01 9.62
C MET A 80 -7.35 -2.58 10.19
N GLU A 81 -7.00 -2.45 11.46
CA GLU A 81 -6.91 -1.14 12.13
C GLU A 81 -5.79 -0.27 11.57
N SER A 82 -4.60 -0.84 11.39
CA SER A 82 -3.46 -0.13 10.80
C SER A 82 -3.72 0.29 9.35
N LEU A 83 -4.39 -0.56 8.58
CA LEU A 83 -4.79 -0.31 7.21
C LEU A 83 -5.74 0.89 7.13
N PHE A 84 -6.79 0.91 7.94
CA PHE A 84 -7.73 2.03 7.96
C PHE A 84 -7.10 3.31 8.51
N THR A 85 -6.21 3.21 9.49
CA THR A 85 -5.41 4.34 9.99
C THR A 85 -4.59 4.95 8.84
N PHE A 86 -3.89 4.13 8.07
CA PHE A 86 -3.16 4.58 6.88
C PHE A 86 -4.08 5.27 5.86
N LEU A 87 -5.26 4.71 5.55
CA LEU A 87 -6.19 5.34 4.61
C LEU A 87 -6.69 6.69 5.14
N GLN A 88 -6.98 6.80 6.44
CA GLN A 88 -7.42 8.03 7.08
C GLN A 88 -6.34 9.11 7.03
N GLU A 89 -5.09 8.78 7.37
CA GLU A 89 -3.94 9.68 7.27
C GLU A 89 -3.75 10.20 5.84
N ARG A 90 -3.88 9.31 4.84
CA ARG A 90 -3.76 9.70 3.44
C ARG A 90 -4.90 10.58 2.97
N TYR A 91 -6.12 10.30 3.41
CA TYR A 91 -7.28 11.13 3.13
C TYR A 91 -7.13 12.52 3.74
N ALA A 92 -6.79 12.63 5.03
CA ALA A 92 -6.55 13.91 5.69
C ALA A 92 -5.46 14.74 4.98
N PHE A 93 -4.37 14.09 4.55
CA PHE A 93 -3.29 14.74 3.79
C PHE A 93 -3.77 15.35 2.47
N ILE A 94 -4.68 14.70 1.74
CA ILE A 94 -5.17 15.20 0.44
C ILE A 94 -6.34 16.18 0.55
N SER A 95 -7.18 16.04 1.58
CA SER A 95 -8.33 16.92 1.80
C SER A 95 -7.89 18.30 2.32
N GLY A 96 -6.65 18.43 2.79
CA GLY A 96 -6.17 19.66 3.42
C GLY A 96 -6.90 19.94 4.74
N ASP A 97 -7.52 18.90 5.32
CA ASP A 97 -8.28 18.99 6.55
C ASP A 97 -7.30 19.34 7.69
N LYS A 98 -7.34 20.61 8.05
CA LYS A 98 -6.98 21.15 9.35
C LYS A 98 -8.10 20.78 10.33
N GLU A 99 -8.29 19.51 10.65
CA GLU A 99 -9.18 19.16 11.75
C GLU A 99 -8.38 19.09 13.06
N GLU A 100 -8.72 20.02 13.95
CA GLU A 100 -8.28 20.11 15.34
C GLU A 100 -8.53 18.77 16.05
N LEU A 101 -7.45 18.15 16.54
CA LEU A 101 -7.50 17.14 17.59
C LEU A 101 -7.73 17.81 18.95
#